data_AF-A0A838P7Z3-F1
#
_entry.id   AF-A0A838P7Z3-F1
#
_cell.length_a   1.000
_cell.length_b   1.000
_cell.length_c   1.000
_cell.angle_alpha   90.00
_cell.angle_beta   90.00
_cell.angle_gamma   90.00
#
_symmetry.space_group_name_H-M   'P 1'
#
loop_
_entity.id
_entity.type
_entity.pdbx_description
1 polymer ?
#
loop_
_entity_poly.entity_id
_entity_poly.type
_entity_poly.pdbx_seq_one_letter_code
_entity_poly.pdbx_strand_id
1 'polypeptide(L)'
;MTFKRSKTQQRKHGLLSCLTALMLVSALLIMTGAPAAQTPARVAKAVSTTRATKVRPTRTMAQRLEARLPQAGGENPFVPVLMHAFERYLAGAPAETFVDQAARDALKRHPKVTRQHLQTLVKNWKSLPAATRARVEPSELRNLNPSQKLNVSLLEKAVRRTVMAPATGASNESLLGSESLPNSDKLLPRIKNLFGTAHKKEADGTPIINKGGGFMIDAANVPAEESKLKIHFIDTVGGSTKTVASVTPKNATKGSTGVTTMTATAPANLSYGDYQLQVEVIGFAKSNKVWMANPAPNIKIDTKISGIDPPARYPGSKAEFQGLFAYKDVHLIMERLDEEGYDNFTLTSNDPKDGVDWVSATQLDFTVPQSIPPGKYRTAVRKSTGGKRSNWVNFTVKAPQYQVKFTKAHCIDESDPEGGSDELTTMWFIDIDLGYKDERMAFNEDYYSFDDNSEIFYKSAHQQVFPYDGEITREVRRHMVILTAAMDWDSGDIEDAKEVLSAIGSASVAIGSAFGPIGAAVGAVVAGVLTIVGAIITIWGGADMIGAAAALSHSAPELQKLTAGKKELHRTLRLGWSDDSGKYDPHYTILRHQPN
;
A
#
# COMPACT_ATOMS: atom_id res chain seq x y z
N MET A 1 -5.05 -29.61 47.29
CA MET A 1 -4.13 -30.69 47.73
C MET A 1 -2.79 -30.51 47.04
N THR A 2 -1.70 -30.95 47.66
CA THR A 2 -0.34 -30.56 47.26
C THR A 2 0.55 -31.80 47.16
N PHE A 3 1.18 -32.04 46.00
CA PHE A 3 2.20 -33.08 45.86
C PHE A 3 3.56 -32.46 45.52
N LYS A 4 4.57 -32.78 46.34
CA LYS A 4 5.91 -32.16 46.30
C LYS A 4 6.94 -33.07 46.98
N ARG A 5 7.68 -33.86 46.19
CA ARG A 5 8.89 -34.65 46.51
C ARG A 5 9.30 -35.39 45.21
N SER A 6 10.56 -35.74 44.93
CA SER A 6 11.79 -35.59 45.74
C SER A 6 13.04 -35.33 44.87
N LYS A 7 14.08 -34.84 45.55
CA LYS A 7 15.51 -34.93 45.22
C LYS A 7 15.97 -36.42 45.17
N THR A 8 17.17 -36.81 44.73
CA THR A 8 18.48 -36.10 44.61
C THR A 8 19.23 -36.63 43.34
N GLN A 9 20.55 -36.60 43.09
CA GLN A 9 21.75 -36.34 43.89
C GLN A 9 22.84 -35.50 43.17
N GLN A 10 24.08 -35.98 43.07
CA GLN A 10 25.26 -35.24 42.59
C GLN A 10 26.20 -36.17 41.79
N ARG A 11 27.03 -35.61 40.92
CA ARG A 11 28.50 -35.79 41.00
C ARG A 11 29.23 -34.57 40.40
N LYS A 12 30.31 -34.16 41.06
CA LYS A 12 31.32 -33.19 40.60
C LYS A 12 32.70 -33.88 40.68
N HIS A 13 33.74 -33.18 40.21
CA HIS A 13 35.18 -33.51 40.11
C HIS A 13 35.60 -33.87 38.67
N GLY A 14 36.65 -33.27 38.10
CA GLY A 14 37.47 -32.15 38.63
C GLY A 14 38.58 -31.70 37.67
N LEU A 15 39.30 -30.62 38.04
CA LEU A 15 40.61 -30.08 37.58
C LEU A 15 40.96 -30.11 36.06
N LEU A 16 41.35 -29.03 35.37
CA LEU A 16 42.40 -28.00 35.60
C LEU A 16 43.84 -28.45 35.20
N SER A 17 44.64 -27.55 34.62
CA SER A 17 45.97 -27.71 33.95
C SER A 17 45.90 -28.27 32.51
N CYS A 18 46.74 -27.90 31.52
CA CYS A 18 47.75 -26.82 31.32
C CYS A 18 47.42 -26.09 29.97
N LEU A 19 47.70 -24.82 29.71
CA LEU A 19 48.93 -24.01 29.75
C LEU A 19 49.91 -24.18 28.54
N THR A 20 49.71 -23.35 27.50
CA THR A 20 50.71 -22.69 26.61
C THR A 20 51.72 -23.48 25.75
N ALA A 21 52.23 -22.77 24.71
CA ALA A 21 53.23 -23.15 23.68
C ALA A 21 52.67 -24.02 22.52
N LEU A 22 53.20 -23.94 21.28
CA LEU A 22 54.40 -23.24 20.76
C LEU A 22 54.12 -22.60 19.36
N MET A 23 54.96 -21.65 18.92
CA MET A 23 54.96 -21.09 17.55
C MET A 23 56.12 -21.61 16.69
N LEU A 24 55.92 -21.52 15.36
CA LEU A 24 56.93 -21.43 14.27
C LEU A 24 57.75 -22.67 13.86
N VAL A 25 58.26 -22.60 12.61
CA VAL A 25 59.18 -23.52 11.90
C VAL A 25 58.51 -24.88 11.56
N SER A 26 58.57 -25.43 10.33
CA SER A 26 59.64 -25.39 9.30
C SER A 26 59.13 -25.24 7.86
N ALA A 27 60.06 -24.93 6.95
CA ALA A 27 59.90 -25.05 5.50
C ALA A 27 60.99 -26.00 4.91
N LEU A 28 60.88 -26.27 3.60
CA LEU A 28 61.96 -26.56 2.61
C LEU A 28 62.02 -27.97 1.96
N LEU A 29 61.68 -28.02 0.66
CA LEU A 29 61.99 -29.05 -0.37
C LEU A 29 61.47 -30.50 -0.14
N ILE A 30 61.40 -31.44 -1.10
CA ILE A 30 62.18 -31.73 -2.35
C ILE A 30 61.27 -31.99 -3.59
N MET A 31 61.87 -31.95 -4.78
CA MET A 31 61.30 -32.11 -6.14
C MET A 31 60.89 -33.54 -6.56
N THR A 32 59.95 -33.62 -7.53
CA THR A 32 60.02 -34.51 -8.72
C THR A 32 59.35 -33.78 -9.91
N GLY A 33 59.58 -34.18 -11.18
CA GLY A 33 58.90 -33.54 -12.31
C GLY A 33 59.15 -34.14 -13.70
N ALA A 34 58.51 -33.53 -14.71
CA ALA A 34 58.56 -33.83 -16.15
C ALA A 34 57.88 -35.17 -16.60
N PRO A 35 57.53 -35.35 -17.90
CA PRO A 35 57.70 -34.46 -19.04
C PRO A 35 56.38 -33.97 -19.70
N ALA A 36 56.50 -33.22 -20.80
CA ALA A 36 55.40 -32.53 -21.48
C ALA A 36 54.82 -33.29 -22.68
N ALA A 37 53.64 -32.85 -23.13
CA ALA A 37 53.12 -33.10 -24.48
C ALA A 37 52.94 -31.76 -25.21
N GLN A 38 53.42 -31.68 -26.46
CA GLN A 38 53.34 -30.47 -27.30
C GLN A 38 52.36 -30.69 -28.45
N THR A 39 51.48 -29.71 -28.72
CA THR A 39 50.82 -29.47 -30.02
C THR A 39 50.17 -28.07 -29.99
N PRO A 40 49.89 -27.41 -31.13
CA PRO A 40 50.60 -26.18 -31.44
C PRO A 40 49.83 -24.88 -31.18
N ALA A 41 50.59 -23.80 -30.97
CA ALA A 41 50.07 -22.45 -30.86
C ALA A 41 49.37 -22.00 -32.15
N ARG A 42 48.04 -21.82 -32.09
CA ARG A 42 47.28 -21.17 -33.16
C ARG A 42 47.32 -19.66 -32.93
N VAL A 43 48.09 -18.94 -33.76
CA VAL A 43 48.25 -17.48 -33.66
C VAL A 43 46.96 -16.77 -34.05
N ALA A 44 46.05 -16.62 -33.09
CA ALA A 44 45.02 -15.61 -33.14
C ALA A 44 45.68 -14.25 -32.83
N LYS A 45 45.57 -13.29 -33.75
CA LYS A 45 46.05 -11.92 -33.51
C LYS A 45 45.26 -11.35 -32.33
N ALA A 46 45.95 -10.98 -31.25
CA ALA A 46 45.42 -10.06 -30.27
C ALA A 46 45.21 -8.70 -30.96
N VAL A 47 44.01 -8.46 -31.47
CA VAL A 47 43.59 -7.14 -31.91
C VAL A 47 43.41 -6.32 -30.63
N SER A 48 44.48 -5.63 -30.23
CA SER A 48 44.45 -4.67 -29.14
C SER A 48 43.65 -3.45 -29.58
N THR A 49 42.32 -3.56 -29.57
CA THR A 49 41.46 -2.40 -29.39
C THR A 49 41.65 -1.94 -27.95
N THR A 50 42.63 -1.05 -27.75
CA THR A 50 42.63 -0.15 -26.60
C THR A 50 41.36 0.70 -26.68
N ARG A 51 40.25 0.18 -26.14
CA ARG A 51 39.00 0.90 -25.93
C ARG A 51 39.36 2.08 -25.05
N ALA A 52 39.39 3.28 -25.62
CA ALA A 52 39.80 4.47 -24.90
C ALA A 52 38.84 4.69 -23.73
N THR A 53 39.34 4.57 -22.50
CA THR A 53 38.56 4.80 -21.28
C THR A 53 38.10 6.26 -21.28
N LYS A 54 36.82 6.47 -21.60
CA LYS A 54 36.16 7.76 -21.41
C LYS A 54 35.98 7.99 -19.92
N VAL A 55 36.97 8.60 -19.29
CA VAL A 55 36.85 9.13 -17.93
C VAL A 55 35.57 9.97 -17.86
N ARG A 56 34.59 9.58 -17.02
CA ARG A 56 33.31 10.29 -16.92
C ARG A 56 33.56 11.77 -16.64
N PRO A 57 32.96 12.71 -17.41
CA PRO A 57 33.13 14.14 -17.14
C PRO A 57 32.55 14.45 -15.76
N THR A 58 33.35 15.05 -14.87
CA THR A 58 33.07 15.13 -13.43
C THR A 58 31.87 16.03 -13.12
N ARG A 59 30.65 15.50 -13.24
CA ARG A 59 29.39 16.20 -13.00
C ARG A 59 29.35 16.70 -11.55
N THR A 60 29.16 18.02 -11.39
CA THR A 60 28.93 18.63 -10.08
C THR A 60 27.65 18.09 -9.43
N MET A 61 27.52 18.23 -8.11
CA MET A 61 26.36 17.77 -7.33
C MET A 61 25.01 18.21 -7.92
N ALA A 62 24.92 19.48 -8.35
CA ALA A 62 23.72 20.00 -9.01
C ALA A 62 23.46 19.33 -10.37
N GLN A 63 24.50 19.08 -11.18
CA GLN A 63 24.37 18.40 -12.48
C GLN A 63 24.02 16.91 -12.34
N ARG A 64 24.55 16.20 -11.32
CA ARG A 64 24.16 14.82 -10.99
C ARG A 64 22.66 14.77 -10.68
N LEU A 65 22.15 15.66 -9.83
CA LEU A 65 20.72 15.70 -9.53
C LEU A 65 19.88 16.15 -10.74
N GLU A 66 20.32 17.16 -11.50
CA GLU A 66 19.57 17.65 -12.68
C GLU A 66 19.42 16.61 -13.78
N ALA A 67 20.36 15.69 -13.94
CA ALA A 67 20.20 14.52 -14.82
C ALA A 67 19.10 13.55 -14.33
N ARG A 68 18.87 13.46 -13.01
CA ARG A 68 17.86 12.59 -12.40
C ARG A 68 16.48 13.24 -12.24
N LEU A 69 16.37 14.58 -12.23
CA LEU A 69 15.07 15.26 -12.05
C LEU A 69 13.99 14.88 -13.09
N PRO A 70 14.27 14.70 -14.40
CA PRO A 70 13.26 14.26 -15.37
C PRO A 70 12.69 12.87 -15.07
N GLN A 71 13.44 12.02 -14.36
CA GLN A 71 13.09 10.64 -14.05
C GLN A 71 12.15 10.54 -12.83
N ALA A 72 12.06 11.59 -12.00
CA ALA A 72 11.25 11.61 -10.78
C ALA A 72 9.73 11.84 -11.01
N GLY A 73 9.26 11.82 -12.26
CA GLY A 73 7.85 12.02 -12.61
C GLY A 73 7.36 13.48 -12.60
N GLY A 74 8.26 14.46 -12.44
CA GLY A 74 7.94 15.89 -12.38
C GLY A 74 7.71 16.40 -10.95
N GLU A 75 6.59 17.09 -10.71
CA GLU A 75 6.29 17.69 -9.40
C GLU A 75 6.00 16.62 -8.32
N ASN A 76 6.88 16.48 -7.34
CA ASN A 76 6.74 15.58 -6.20
C ASN A 76 6.35 16.36 -4.92
N PRO A 77 5.11 16.22 -4.42
CA PRO A 77 4.66 16.96 -3.25
C PRO A 77 5.26 16.51 -1.92
N PHE A 78 5.84 15.32 -1.83
CA PHE A 78 6.33 14.76 -0.57
C PHE A 78 7.74 15.22 -0.25
N VAL A 79 8.61 15.46 -1.24
CA VAL A 79 9.98 15.93 -0.98
C VAL A 79 10.04 17.24 -0.18
N PRO A 80 9.41 18.36 -0.60
CA PRO A 80 9.47 19.61 0.18
C PRO A 80 8.83 19.47 1.57
N VAL A 81 7.77 18.65 1.68
CA VAL A 81 7.06 18.38 2.94
C VAL A 81 7.89 17.54 3.91
N LEU A 82 8.58 16.51 3.43
CA LEU A 82 9.47 15.67 4.23
C LEU A 82 10.67 16.48 4.73
N MET A 83 11.27 17.29 3.85
CA MET A 83 12.35 18.20 4.23
C MET A 83 11.87 19.19 5.30
N HIS A 84 10.71 19.82 5.12
CA HIS A 84 10.08 20.70 6.11
C HIS A 84 9.80 20.00 7.46
N ALA A 85 9.33 18.75 7.44
CA ALA A 85 9.10 17.95 8.66
C ALA A 85 10.42 17.61 9.38
N PHE A 86 11.49 17.28 8.63
CA PHE A 86 12.82 17.10 9.20
C PHE A 86 13.41 18.42 9.74
N GLU A 87 13.19 19.56 9.08
CA GLU A 87 13.56 20.87 9.62
C GLU A 87 12.85 21.18 10.94
N ARG A 88 11.55 20.88 11.03
CA ARG A 88 10.75 21.04 12.25
C ARG A 88 11.24 20.13 13.37
N TYR A 89 11.54 18.86 13.06
CA TYR A 89 12.16 17.93 13.99
C TYR A 89 13.52 18.45 14.50
N LEU A 90 14.37 18.94 13.59
CA LEU A 90 15.68 19.51 13.92
C LEU A 90 15.56 20.78 14.77
N ALA A 91 14.60 21.65 14.50
CA ALA A 91 14.28 22.82 15.31
C ALA A 91 13.66 22.48 16.68
N GLY A 92 13.28 21.21 16.91
CA GLY A 92 12.58 20.77 18.11
C GLY A 92 11.09 21.13 18.14
N ALA A 93 10.54 21.67 17.05
CA ALA A 93 9.17 22.15 16.95
C ALA A 93 8.15 21.02 17.24
N PRO A 94 7.04 21.31 17.96
CA PRO A 94 6.08 20.29 18.40
C PRO A 94 5.41 19.54 17.24
N ALA A 95 4.91 18.34 17.55
CA ALA A 95 4.19 17.50 16.59
C ALA A 95 2.74 17.99 16.39
N GLU A 96 2.58 19.08 15.65
CA GLU A 96 1.30 19.79 15.47
C GLU A 96 0.47 19.27 14.29
N THR A 97 1.07 18.47 13.42
CA THR A 97 0.43 17.85 12.25
C THR A 97 0.69 16.35 12.22
N PHE A 98 -0.14 15.59 11.49
CA PHE A 98 0.15 14.16 11.25
C PHE A 98 1.47 13.96 10.49
N VAL A 99 1.92 14.96 9.70
CA VAL A 99 3.20 14.91 8.98
C VAL A 99 4.36 15.01 9.96
N ASP A 100 4.31 15.95 10.92
CA ASP A 100 5.30 16.03 12.00
C ASP A 100 5.35 14.72 12.80
N GLN A 101 4.18 14.13 13.07
CA GLN A 101 4.04 12.87 13.81
C GLN A 101 4.61 11.69 13.01
N ALA A 102 4.28 11.56 11.72
CA ALA A 102 4.76 10.51 10.83
C ALA A 102 6.29 10.54 10.68
N ALA A 103 6.86 11.72 10.45
CA ALA A 103 8.31 11.89 10.39
C ALA A 103 8.99 11.56 11.74
N ARG A 104 8.40 12.00 12.87
CA ARG A 104 8.89 11.67 14.21
C ARG A 104 8.82 10.17 14.52
N ASP A 105 7.76 9.49 14.11
CA ASP A 105 7.57 8.07 14.38
C ASP A 105 8.36 7.17 13.42
N ALA A 106 8.68 7.62 12.21
CA ALA A 106 9.74 7.03 11.38
C ALA A 106 11.12 7.15 12.04
N LEU A 107 11.52 8.35 12.49
CA LEU A 107 12.83 8.55 13.11
C LEU A 107 13.02 7.78 14.43
N LYS A 108 11.95 7.52 15.19
CA LYS A 108 11.99 6.61 16.36
C LYS A 108 12.27 5.14 15.99
N ARG A 109 11.90 4.72 14.78
CA ARG A 109 12.10 3.34 14.28
C ARG A 109 13.50 3.12 13.71
N HIS A 110 14.17 4.19 13.29
CA HIS A 110 15.55 4.18 12.78
C HIS A 110 16.50 4.91 13.74
N PRO A 111 16.79 4.34 14.93
CA PRO A 111 17.58 5.01 15.96
C PRO A 111 19.05 5.26 15.57
N LYS A 112 19.56 4.64 14.49
CA LYS A 112 20.86 4.98 13.91
C LYS A 112 20.86 6.31 13.14
N VAL A 113 19.70 6.81 12.70
CA VAL A 113 19.61 8.08 11.94
C VAL A 113 19.89 9.26 12.87
N THR A 114 21.14 9.70 12.85
CA THR A 114 21.60 10.77 13.74
C THR A 114 21.01 12.13 13.35
N ARG A 115 21.03 13.07 14.31
CA ARG A 115 20.72 14.48 14.06
C ARG A 115 21.60 15.07 12.94
N GLN A 116 22.86 14.64 12.85
CA GLN A 116 23.80 15.06 11.81
C GLN A 116 23.37 14.60 10.42
N HIS A 117 22.83 13.38 10.28
CA HIS A 117 22.38 12.86 8.97
C HIS A 117 21.24 13.73 8.42
N LEU A 118 20.25 14.07 9.26
CA LEU A 118 19.15 14.95 8.89
C LEU A 118 19.62 16.39 8.60
N GLN A 119 20.59 16.91 9.36
CA GLN A 119 21.16 18.23 9.11
C GLN A 119 21.89 18.30 7.76
N THR A 120 22.70 17.30 7.42
CA THR A 120 23.38 17.20 6.12
C THR A 120 22.36 17.06 4.99
N LEU A 121 21.33 16.22 5.16
CA LEU A 121 20.26 16.03 4.18
C LEU A 121 19.54 17.36 3.84
N VAL A 122 19.05 18.04 4.86
CA VAL A 122 18.34 19.33 4.74
C VAL A 122 19.26 20.41 4.15
N LYS A 123 20.52 20.48 4.60
CA LYS A 123 21.52 21.42 4.08
C LYS A 123 21.77 21.20 2.59
N ASN A 124 21.97 19.95 2.18
CA ASN A 124 22.27 19.60 0.80
C ASN A 124 21.06 19.88 -0.10
N TRP A 125 19.83 19.54 0.33
CA TRP A 125 18.61 19.96 -0.36
C TRP A 125 18.54 21.48 -0.54
N LYS A 126 18.75 22.25 0.53
CA LYS A 126 18.70 23.72 0.47
C LYS A 126 19.81 24.35 -0.36
N SER A 127 20.96 23.69 -0.51
CA SER A 127 22.08 24.14 -1.36
C SER A 127 21.78 24.09 -2.85
N LEU A 128 20.78 23.31 -3.27
CA LEU A 128 20.36 23.21 -4.66
C LEU A 128 19.78 24.54 -5.17
N PRO A 129 20.10 24.95 -6.42
CA PRO A 129 19.55 26.17 -7.00
C PRO A 129 18.02 26.19 -6.97
N ALA A 130 17.43 27.36 -6.74
CA ALA A 130 15.98 27.51 -6.65
C ALA A 130 15.26 27.08 -7.95
N ALA A 131 15.88 27.27 -9.11
CA ALA A 131 15.37 26.80 -10.40
C ALA A 131 15.36 25.26 -10.50
N THR A 132 16.41 24.60 -10.00
CA THR A 132 16.53 23.14 -9.91
C THR A 132 15.42 22.57 -9.02
N ARG A 133 15.26 23.11 -7.80
CA ARG A 133 14.18 22.67 -6.89
C ARG A 133 12.78 22.99 -7.43
N ALA A 134 12.59 24.12 -8.11
CA ALA A 134 11.30 24.46 -8.73
C ALA A 134 10.85 23.52 -9.86
N ARG A 135 11.70 22.61 -10.35
CA ARG A 135 11.28 21.53 -11.28
C ARG A 135 10.56 20.37 -10.57
N VAL A 136 10.76 20.21 -9.27
CA VAL A 136 10.18 19.11 -8.47
C VAL A 136 9.32 19.56 -7.29
N GLU A 137 9.55 20.73 -6.70
CA GLU A 137 8.68 21.32 -5.67
C GLU A 137 7.38 21.86 -6.32
N PRO A 138 6.18 21.36 -5.96
CA PRO A 138 4.92 21.96 -6.40
C PRO A 138 4.84 23.43 -6.00
N SER A 139 4.32 24.29 -6.87
CA SER A 139 4.29 25.76 -6.65
C SER A 139 3.78 26.21 -5.27
N GLU A 140 2.77 25.52 -4.72
CA GLU A 140 2.15 25.77 -3.41
C GLU A 140 2.91 25.17 -2.21
N LEU A 141 3.96 24.37 -2.46
CA LEU A 141 4.83 23.76 -1.46
C LEU A 141 6.28 24.27 -1.55
N ARG A 142 6.54 25.31 -2.36
CA ARG A 142 7.85 25.97 -2.41
C ARG A 142 8.06 26.84 -1.17
N ASN A 143 9.28 26.86 -0.66
CA ASN A 143 9.71 27.74 0.44
C ASN A 143 8.90 27.60 1.75
N LEU A 144 8.47 26.39 2.11
CA LEU A 144 7.78 26.11 3.38
C LEU A 144 8.61 26.59 4.58
N ASN A 145 8.00 27.42 5.45
CA ASN A 145 8.65 27.97 6.63
C ASN A 145 8.63 26.95 7.80
N PRO A 146 9.78 26.38 8.23
CA PRO A 146 9.80 25.37 9.29
C PRO A 146 9.33 25.91 10.66
N SER A 147 9.41 27.21 10.92
CA SER A 147 8.89 27.81 12.15
C SER A 147 7.35 27.79 12.24
N GLN A 148 6.66 27.38 11.17
CA GLN A 148 5.21 27.25 11.10
C GLN A 148 4.82 25.78 10.86
N LYS A 149 3.65 25.36 11.38
CA LYS A 149 3.10 24.04 11.06
C LYS A 149 2.68 23.96 9.59
N LEU A 150 2.80 22.77 8.98
CA LEU A 150 2.39 22.55 7.59
C LEU A 150 0.89 22.84 7.42
N ASN A 151 0.54 23.65 6.43
CA ASN A 151 -0.83 23.72 5.93
C ASN A 151 -1.10 22.52 5.01
N VAL A 152 -1.68 21.46 5.59
CA VAL A 152 -1.98 20.19 4.90
C VAL A 152 -2.83 20.40 3.63
N SER A 153 -3.67 21.44 3.56
CA SER A 153 -4.53 21.66 2.38
C SER A 153 -3.74 22.02 1.12
N LEU A 154 -2.51 22.53 1.27
CA LEU A 154 -1.57 22.75 0.16
C LEU A 154 -0.99 21.42 -0.33
N LEU A 155 -0.68 20.52 0.61
CA LEU A 155 -0.18 19.17 0.32
C LEU A 155 -1.27 18.33 -0.36
N GLU A 156 -2.49 18.28 0.15
CA GLU A 156 -3.60 17.56 -0.51
C GLU A 156 -3.90 18.08 -1.91
N LYS A 157 -3.90 19.40 -2.11
CA LYS A 157 -4.05 20.03 -3.43
C LYS A 157 -2.94 19.60 -4.39
N ALA A 158 -1.69 19.53 -3.93
CA ALA A 158 -0.56 19.12 -4.74
C ALA A 158 -0.56 17.61 -5.03
N VAL A 159 -0.85 16.76 -4.04
CA VAL A 159 -1.05 15.30 -4.22
C VAL A 159 -2.13 15.02 -5.26
N ARG A 160 -3.30 15.67 -5.15
CA ARG A 160 -4.36 15.60 -6.17
C ARG A 160 -3.84 15.93 -7.58
N ARG A 161 -3.04 17.00 -7.74
CA ARG A 161 -2.50 17.38 -9.05
C ARG A 161 -1.58 16.30 -9.61
N THR A 162 -0.60 15.85 -8.84
CA THR A 162 0.37 14.82 -9.28
C THR A 162 -0.33 13.49 -9.59
N VAL A 163 -1.34 13.09 -8.79
CA VAL A 163 -2.08 11.83 -8.96
C VAL A 163 -3.10 11.87 -10.11
N MET A 164 -3.64 13.05 -10.46
CA MET A 164 -4.61 13.21 -11.56
C MET A 164 -3.98 13.63 -12.90
N ALA A 165 -2.66 13.79 -12.97
CA ALA A 165 -1.96 14.07 -14.22
C ALA A 165 -1.91 12.81 -15.12
N PRO A 166 -2.36 12.88 -16.38
CA PRO A 166 -2.26 11.74 -17.29
C PRO A 166 -0.79 11.47 -17.65
N ALA A 167 -0.29 10.28 -17.31
CA ALA A 167 1.08 9.88 -17.59
C ALA A 167 1.34 9.77 -19.11
N THR A 168 2.07 10.74 -19.65
CA THR A 168 2.41 10.80 -21.08
C THR A 168 3.59 9.89 -21.42
N GLY A 169 3.40 8.56 -21.37
CA GLY A 169 4.40 7.59 -21.80
C GLY A 169 4.04 6.13 -21.49
N ALA A 170 3.83 5.33 -22.55
CA ALA A 170 3.87 3.87 -22.63
C ALA A 170 3.31 3.00 -21.46
N SER A 171 2.15 2.34 -21.72
CA SER A 171 1.74 1.01 -21.20
C SER A 171 1.89 0.69 -19.69
N ASN A 172 0.87 0.30 -18.92
CA ASN A 172 -0.40 -0.38 -19.24
C ASN A 172 -1.45 -0.18 -18.13
N GLU A 173 -2.68 -0.69 -18.36
CA GLU A 173 -3.79 -0.82 -17.38
C GLU A 173 -4.22 0.47 -16.66
N SER A 174 -4.98 1.32 -17.37
CA SER A 174 -5.84 2.33 -16.73
C SER A 174 -6.93 1.65 -15.89
N LEU A 175 -6.82 1.73 -14.56
CA LEU A 175 -7.72 1.01 -13.64
C LEU A 175 -8.10 1.77 -12.35
N LEU A 176 -8.06 3.11 -12.38
CA LEU A 176 -8.60 3.96 -11.31
C LEU A 176 -9.74 4.85 -11.83
N GLY A 177 -10.96 4.54 -11.40
CA GLY A 177 -12.12 5.42 -11.59
C GLY A 177 -11.97 6.69 -10.75
N SER A 178 -12.25 7.85 -11.34
CA SER A 178 -11.98 9.16 -10.72
C SER A 178 -12.99 9.51 -9.62
N GLU A 179 -12.62 9.33 -8.35
CA GLU A 179 -13.25 10.01 -7.21
C GLU A 179 -12.24 10.93 -6.50
N SER A 180 -12.72 12.07 -5.98
CA SER A 180 -11.91 13.24 -5.67
C SER A 180 -11.74 13.48 -4.16
N LEU A 181 -10.60 13.05 -3.59
CA LEU A 181 -10.33 13.04 -2.13
C LEU A 181 -9.97 14.43 -1.56
N PRO A 182 -10.76 15.08 -0.67
CA PRO A 182 -10.79 16.55 -0.54
C PRO A 182 -10.16 17.17 0.73
N ASN A 183 -9.61 18.39 0.54
CA ASN A 183 -8.88 19.23 1.49
C ASN A 183 -9.19 19.04 2.99
N SER A 184 -8.17 18.61 3.74
CA SER A 184 -7.96 18.87 5.17
C SER A 184 -8.42 20.27 5.61
N ASP A 185 -8.86 20.36 6.87
CA ASP A 185 -9.65 21.44 7.49
C ASP A 185 -11.16 21.41 7.16
N LYS A 186 -11.59 20.57 6.21
CA LYS A 186 -12.99 20.13 6.12
C LYS A 186 -13.06 18.61 6.17
N LEU A 187 -13.33 18.09 7.38
CA LEU A 187 -13.76 16.71 7.60
C LEU A 187 -14.82 16.31 6.56
N LEU A 188 -14.73 15.10 6.01
CA LEU A 188 -15.64 14.62 4.96
C LEU A 188 -17.13 14.77 5.37
N PRO A 189 -18.05 15.03 4.42
CA PRO A 189 -19.48 14.91 4.67
C PRO A 189 -19.79 13.56 5.32
N ARG A 190 -20.58 13.54 6.39
CA ARG A 190 -20.86 12.28 7.10
C ARG A 190 -22.29 12.23 7.61
N ILE A 191 -23.07 11.28 7.10
CA ILE A 191 -24.36 10.92 7.68
C ILE A 191 -24.11 10.37 9.09
N LYS A 192 -24.68 11.03 10.10
CA LYS A 192 -24.70 10.60 11.49
C LYS A 192 -25.96 9.78 11.79
N ASN A 193 -27.12 10.30 11.43
CA ASN A 193 -28.41 9.63 11.59
C ASN A 193 -29.19 9.64 10.28
N LEU A 194 -29.95 8.57 10.05
CA LEU A 194 -30.98 8.51 9.02
C LEU A 194 -32.30 8.11 9.69
N PHE A 195 -33.37 8.85 9.39
CA PHE A 195 -34.70 8.62 9.94
C PHE A 195 -35.69 8.31 8.82
N GLY A 196 -36.37 7.18 8.96
CA GLY A 196 -37.33 6.69 7.98
C GLY A 196 -38.60 7.53 7.88
N THR A 197 -39.47 7.15 6.94
CA THR A 197 -40.81 7.72 6.81
C THR A 197 -41.62 7.48 8.09
N ALA A 198 -42.08 8.57 8.71
CA ALA A 198 -42.66 8.58 10.06
C ALA A 198 -41.75 7.91 11.12
N HIS A 199 -40.43 8.10 10.99
CA HIS A 199 -39.37 7.53 11.85
C HIS A 199 -39.35 5.99 11.92
N LYS A 200 -40.05 5.29 11.02
CA LYS A 200 -40.13 3.83 11.00
C LYS A 200 -38.78 3.19 10.69
N LYS A 201 -38.57 2.01 11.29
CA LYS A 201 -37.39 1.16 11.13
C LYS A 201 -37.81 -0.31 10.99
N GLU A 202 -36.98 -1.10 10.32
CA GLU A 202 -37.06 -2.56 10.41
C GLU A 202 -36.59 -3.05 11.79
N ALA A 203 -36.80 -4.33 12.10
CA ALA A 203 -36.48 -4.93 13.40
C ALA A 203 -34.97 -4.92 13.74
N ASP A 204 -34.09 -4.70 12.76
CA ASP A 204 -32.66 -4.53 12.93
C ASP A 204 -32.22 -3.07 13.18
N GLY A 205 -33.17 -2.12 13.15
CA GLY A 205 -32.92 -0.69 13.28
C GLY A 205 -32.74 0.08 11.97
N THR A 206 -32.80 -0.59 10.80
CA THR A 206 -32.66 0.03 9.47
C THR A 206 -33.82 0.97 9.14
N PRO A 207 -33.59 2.23 8.77
CA PRO A 207 -34.64 3.17 8.39
C PRO A 207 -35.49 2.69 7.21
N ILE A 208 -36.82 2.66 7.40
CA ILE A 208 -37.78 2.37 6.34
C ILE A 208 -38.10 3.68 5.62
N ILE A 209 -37.76 3.80 4.33
CA ILE A 209 -38.10 4.96 3.50
C ILE A 209 -38.95 4.45 2.34
N ASN A 210 -40.24 4.76 2.40
CA ASN A 210 -41.19 4.37 1.36
C ASN A 210 -40.99 5.25 0.13
N LYS A 211 -41.17 4.70 -1.08
CA LYS A 211 -41.26 5.51 -2.32
C LYS A 211 -42.29 6.64 -2.18
N GLY A 212 -41.94 7.86 -2.59
CA GLY A 212 -42.76 9.07 -2.38
C GLY A 212 -42.87 9.55 -0.93
N GLY A 213 -42.28 8.84 0.04
CA GLY A 213 -42.34 9.16 1.47
C GLY A 213 -41.33 10.23 1.88
N GLY A 214 -41.70 11.04 2.87
CA GLY A 214 -40.76 11.94 3.54
C GLY A 214 -39.72 11.16 4.36
N PHE A 215 -38.52 11.71 4.50
CA PHE A 215 -37.45 11.19 5.37
C PHE A 215 -36.52 12.32 5.83
N MET A 216 -35.66 12.05 6.81
CA MET A 216 -34.74 13.05 7.41
C MET A 216 -33.34 12.47 7.60
N ILE A 217 -32.30 13.28 7.36
CA ILE A 217 -30.89 12.94 7.55
C ILE A 217 -30.25 13.96 8.49
N ASP A 218 -29.51 13.51 9.51
CA ASP A 218 -28.52 14.34 10.20
C ASP A 218 -27.14 14.08 9.60
N ALA A 219 -26.45 15.12 9.11
CA ALA A 219 -25.09 14.98 8.60
C ALA A 219 -24.13 16.02 9.18
N ALA A 220 -22.92 15.59 9.52
CA ALA A 220 -21.81 16.49 9.83
C ALA A 220 -21.12 16.96 8.54
N ASN A 221 -20.53 18.17 8.60
CA ASN A 221 -19.69 18.77 7.56
C ASN A 221 -20.42 19.06 6.23
N VAL A 222 -21.76 19.06 6.27
CA VAL A 222 -22.66 19.38 5.15
C VAL A 222 -23.14 20.84 5.30
N PRO A 223 -23.15 21.68 4.24
CA PRO A 223 -23.69 23.04 4.32
C PRO A 223 -25.21 23.03 4.48
N ALA A 224 -25.79 24.07 5.10
CA ALA A 224 -27.23 24.28 5.17
C ALA A 224 -27.68 25.16 4.00
N GLU A 225 -27.58 24.62 2.79
CA GLU A 225 -27.93 25.31 1.55
C GLU A 225 -28.31 24.24 0.51
N GLU A 226 -29.60 24.06 0.25
CA GLU A 226 -30.18 22.92 -0.46
C GLU A 226 -29.66 22.79 -1.89
N SER A 227 -29.42 23.93 -2.56
CA SER A 227 -28.88 24.01 -3.92
C SER A 227 -27.49 23.36 -4.10
N LYS A 228 -26.74 23.21 -3.01
CA LYS A 228 -25.41 22.58 -2.98
C LYS A 228 -25.44 21.11 -2.58
N LEU A 229 -26.63 20.52 -2.43
CA LEU A 229 -26.84 19.19 -1.86
C LEU A 229 -27.59 18.25 -2.78
N LYS A 230 -27.17 16.99 -2.79
CA LYS A 230 -27.84 15.92 -3.54
C LYS A 230 -27.78 14.62 -2.75
N ILE A 231 -28.94 14.01 -2.52
CA ILE A 231 -29.08 12.75 -1.81
C ILE A 231 -29.25 11.66 -2.88
N HIS A 232 -28.25 10.79 -3.01
CA HIS A 232 -28.27 9.65 -3.92
C HIS A 232 -28.98 8.47 -3.27
N PHE A 233 -29.80 7.76 -4.05
CA PHE A 233 -30.21 6.39 -3.76
C PHE A 233 -29.34 5.49 -4.61
N ILE A 234 -28.47 4.72 -3.96
CA ILE A 234 -27.51 3.82 -4.61
C ILE A 234 -28.03 2.40 -4.41
N ASP A 235 -28.19 1.70 -5.53
CA ASP A 235 -28.34 0.24 -5.57
C ASP A 235 -26.96 -0.37 -5.83
N THR A 236 -26.70 -1.54 -5.28
CA THR A 236 -25.41 -2.22 -5.36
C THR A 236 -25.68 -3.68 -5.68
N VAL A 237 -25.22 -4.16 -6.84
CA VAL A 237 -25.50 -5.50 -7.40
C VAL A 237 -24.28 -5.94 -8.23
N GLY A 238 -23.85 -7.20 -8.17
CA GLY A 238 -22.67 -7.65 -8.92
C GLY A 238 -21.35 -7.04 -8.42
N GLY A 239 -21.32 -6.56 -7.17
CA GLY A 239 -20.29 -5.63 -6.66
C GLY A 239 -20.25 -4.26 -7.33
N SER A 240 -21.16 -3.95 -8.26
CA SER A 240 -21.24 -2.66 -8.97
C SER A 240 -22.23 -1.72 -8.28
N THR A 241 -21.78 -0.50 -7.98
CA THR A 241 -22.62 0.53 -7.34
C THR A 241 -23.24 1.46 -8.38
N LYS A 242 -24.57 1.60 -8.39
CA LYS A 242 -25.30 2.44 -9.33
C LYS A 242 -26.27 3.37 -8.60
N THR A 243 -26.09 4.68 -8.80
CA THR A 243 -27.10 5.67 -8.41
C THR A 243 -28.37 5.45 -9.24
N VAL A 244 -29.39 4.84 -8.65
CA VAL A 244 -30.69 4.57 -9.30
C VAL A 244 -31.62 5.79 -9.29
N ALA A 245 -31.44 6.68 -8.31
CA ALA A 245 -32.14 7.96 -8.25
C ALA A 245 -31.34 8.99 -7.46
N SER A 246 -31.74 10.26 -7.52
CA SER A 246 -31.22 11.31 -6.64
C SER A 246 -32.29 12.37 -6.38
N VAL A 247 -32.26 12.98 -5.20
CA VAL A 247 -33.16 14.07 -4.81
C VAL A 247 -32.37 15.20 -4.15
N THR A 248 -32.76 16.45 -4.40
CA THR A 248 -32.33 17.59 -3.59
C THR A 248 -33.14 17.60 -2.28
N PRO A 249 -32.54 17.91 -1.12
CA PRO A 249 -33.32 18.12 0.11
C PRO A 249 -34.31 19.28 -0.07
N LYS A 250 -35.44 19.22 0.63
CA LYS A 250 -36.45 20.29 0.65
C LYS A 250 -36.03 21.44 1.57
N ASN A 251 -35.53 21.08 2.76
CA ASN A 251 -34.95 22.00 3.73
C ASN A 251 -33.61 21.43 4.23
N ALA A 252 -32.63 22.28 4.53
CA ALA A 252 -31.39 21.95 5.20
C ALA A 252 -31.09 23.00 6.29
N THR A 253 -30.96 22.59 7.55
CA THR A 253 -30.78 23.51 8.68
C THR A 253 -29.59 23.08 9.54
N LYS A 254 -28.65 24.00 9.78
CA LYS A 254 -27.46 23.73 10.61
C LYS A 254 -27.73 24.03 12.07
N GLY A 255 -27.68 23.00 12.91
CA GLY A 255 -27.81 23.11 14.36
C GLY A 255 -26.53 23.63 15.03
N SER A 256 -26.67 24.06 16.29
CA SER A 256 -25.58 24.58 17.13
C SER A 256 -24.41 23.59 17.34
N THR A 257 -24.66 22.29 17.19
CA THR A 257 -23.66 21.22 17.26
C THR A 257 -22.85 21.05 15.95
N GLY A 258 -23.04 21.93 14.97
CA GLY A 258 -22.38 21.88 13.66
C GLY A 258 -22.94 20.81 12.70
N VAL A 259 -23.93 20.04 13.15
CA VAL A 259 -24.66 19.05 12.35
C VAL A 259 -25.75 19.76 11.54
N THR A 260 -25.89 19.40 10.27
CA THR A 260 -26.94 19.87 9.38
C THR A 260 -28.00 18.79 9.24
N THR A 261 -29.22 19.11 9.67
CA THR A 261 -30.41 18.25 9.50
C THR A 261 -31.10 18.62 8.20
N MET A 262 -31.31 17.62 7.34
CA MET A 262 -31.96 17.75 6.03
C MET A 262 -33.28 16.98 6.01
N THR A 263 -34.33 17.57 5.47
CA THR A 263 -35.58 16.85 5.14
C THR A 263 -35.69 16.66 3.63
N ALA A 264 -36.19 15.51 3.21
CA ALA A 264 -36.31 15.14 1.80
C ALA A 264 -37.55 14.28 1.55
N THR A 265 -37.77 13.91 0.30
CA THR A 265 -38.87 13.01 -0.11
C THR A 265 -38.32 12.03 -1.13
N ALA A 266 -38.54 10.73 -0.91
CA ALA A 266 -38.00 9.70 -1.79
C ALA A 266 -38.71 9.72 -3.16
N PRO A 267 -38.03 9.31 -4.25
CA PRO A 267 -38.64 9.23 -5.58
C PRO A 267 -39.92 8.38 -5.56
N ALA A 268 -40.99 8.85 -6.21
CA ALA A 268 -42.25 8.11 -6.28
C ALA A 268 -42.14 6.81 -7.10
N ASN A 269 -41.17 6.76 -8.01
CA ASN A 269 -40.82 5.63 -8.86
C ASN A 269 -39.76 4.69 -8.27
N LEU A 270 -39.31 4.90 -7.03
CA LEU A 270 -38.33 4.03 -6.38
C LEU A 270 -38.89 2.61 -6.24
N SER A 271 -38.20 1.61 -6.79
CA SER A 271 -38.55 0.19 -6.70
C SER A 271 -38.45 -0.32 -5.26
N TYR A 272 -39.14 -1.43 -4.94
CA TYR A 272 -38.97 -2.07 -3.64
C TYR A 272 -37.58 -2.71 -3.59
N GLY A 273 -36.80 -2.36 -2.58
CA GLY A 273 -35.34 -2.39 -2.63
C GLY A 273 -34.73 -2.16 -1.27
N ASP A 274 -33.45 -2.50 -1.10
CA ASP A 274 -32.61 -1.96 -0.04
C ASP A 274 -31.61 -1.06 -0.75
N TYR A 275 -31.38 0.13 -0.22
CA TYR A 275 -30.52 1.12 -0.87
C TYR A 275 -29.52 1.70 0.11
N GLN A 276 -28.37 2.08 -0.41
CA GLN A 276 -27.42 2.95 0.26
C GLN A 276 -27.80 4.40 -0.03
N LEU A 277 -28.12 5.18 1.01
CA LEU A 277 -28.16 6.64 0.90
C LEU A 277 -26.76 7.21 1.01
N GLN A 278 -26.45 8.20 0.17
CA GLN A 278 -25.21 8.97 0.21
C GLN A 278 -25.54 10.45 -0.04
N VAL A 279 -24.95 11.36 0.74
CA VAL A 279 -25.08 12.81 0.57
C VAL A 279 -23.87 13.33 -0.20
N GLU A 280 -24.10 13.85 -1.39
CA GLU A 280 -23.15 14.66 -2.15
C GLU A 280 -23.30 16.13 -1.74
N VAL A 281 -22.17 16.75 -1.40
CA VAL A 281 -21.99 18.20 -1.43
C VAL A 281 -21.39 18.53 -2.80
N ILE A 282 -22.21 19.14 -3.66
CA ILE A 282 -21.96 19.27 -5.10
C ILE A 282 -20.65 20.02 -5.34
N GLY A 283 -19.76 19.43 -6.15
CA GLY A 283 -18.45 19.97 -6.45
C GLY A 283 -17.41 19.85 -5.32
N PHE A 284 -17.73 19.18 -4.20
CA PHE A 284 -16.80 18.98 -3.08
C PHE A 284 -16.55 17.50 -2.79
N ALA A 285 -17.54 16.77 -2.29
CA ALA A 285 -17.36 15.41 -1.76
C ALA A 285 -18.69 14.67 -1.56
N LYS A 286 -18.64 13.34 -1.47
CA LYS A 286 -19.76 12.48 -1.05
C LYS A 286 -19.54 11.96 0.38
N SER A 287 -20.62 11.56 1.04
CA SER A 287 -20.57 11.01 2.40
C SER A 287 -20.25 9.52 2.46
N ASN A 288 -20.13 8.97 3.68
CA ASN A 288 -20.36 7.55 3.92
C ASN A 288 -21.74 7.12 3.40
N LYS A 289 -21.85 5.86 2.99
CA LYS A 289 -23.11 5.21 2.59
C LYS A 289 -23.84 4.67 3.82
N VAL A 290 -25.17 4.79 3.88
CA VAL A 290 -26.01 4.30 5.00
C VAL A 290 -27.21 3.53 4.46
N TRP A 291 -27.49 2.35 5.03
CA TRP A 291 -28.60 1.50 4.60
C TRP A 291 -30.00 2.09 4.88
N MET A 292 -30.91 1.86 3.95
CA MET A 292 -32.36 2.01 4.10
C MET A 292 -33.09 0.80 3.49
N ALA A 293 -34.37 0.63 3.86
CA ALA A 293 -35.27 -0.34 3.25
C ALA A 293 -36.50 0.35 2.62
N ASN A 294 -36.87 -0.02 1.40
CA ASN A 294 -38.17 0.29 0.77
C ASN A 294 -38.93 -1.04 0.63
N PRO A 295 -39.52 -1.58 1.72
CA PRO A 295 -40.06 -2.93 1.75
C PRO A 295 -41.34 -3.07 0.92
N ALA A 296 -41.52 -4.24 0.30
CA ALA A 296 -42.77 -4.58 -0.38
C ALA A 296 -43.87 -4.90 0.66
N PRO A 297 -45.06 -4.28 0.60
CA PRO A 297 -46.01 -4.25 1.73
C PRO A 297 -46.69 -5.59 2.05
N ASN A 298 -46.66 -6.58 1.15
CA ASN A 298 -47.51 -7.78 1.20
C ASN A 298 -46.72 -9.10 1.40
N ILE A 299 -45.46 -9.05 1.80
CA ILE A 299 -44.62 -10.24 1.98
C ILE A 299 -44.77 -10.80 3.40
N LYS A 300 -45.29 -12.04 3.51
CA LYS A 300 -45.73 -12.65 4.77
C LYS A 300 -44.78 -13.67 5.40
N ILE A 301 -43.67 -14.03 4.73
CA ILE A 301 -42.72 -15.02 5.25
C ILE A 301 -41.40 -14.31 5.55
N ASP A 302 -41.07 -14.22 6.84
CA ASP A 302 -39.80 -13.70 7.32
C ASP A 302 -38.67 -14.66 6.96
N THR A 303 -37.71 -14.19 6.16
CA THR A 303 -36.44 -14.91 5.97
C THR A 303 -35.65 -14.85 7.27
N LYS A 304 -35.02 -15.96 7.68
CA LYS A 304 -34.26 -16.04 8.94
C LYS A 304 -32.97 -16.80 8.72
N ILE A 305 -31.86 -16.36 9.33
CA ILE A 305 -30.59 -17.08 9.35
C ILE A 305 -30.43 -17.69 10.75
N SER A 306 -30.26 -19.01 10.85
CA SER A 306 -29.94 -19.71 12.10
C SER A 306 -28.44 -19.82 12.35
N GLY A 307 -27.63 -19.83 11.29
CA GLY A 307 -26.16 -19.86 11.38
C GLY A 307 -25.47 -19.68 10.04
N ILE A 308 -24.15 -19.55 10.08
CA ILE A 308 -23.26 -19.67 8.92
C ILE A 308 -22.08 -20.58 9.29
N ASP A 309 -21.85 -21.63 8.50
CA ASP A 309 -20.76 -22.57 8.71
C ASP A 309 -19.71 -22.55 7.58
N PRO A 310 -18.42 -22.32 7.88
CA PRO A 310 -17.90 -21.73 9.11
C PRO A 310 -18.07 -20.20 9.08
N PRO A 311 -18.15 -19.55 10.26
CA PRO A 311 -18.33 -18.10 10.38
C PRO A 311 -17.09 -17.28 9.94
N ALA A 312 -16.03 -17.93 9.43
CA ALA A 312 -14.84 -17.27 8.91
C ALA A 312 -14.23 -18.07 7.74
N ARG A 313 -14.16 -17.45 6.55
CA ARG A 313 -13.57 -18.04 5.33
C ARG A 313 -12.65 -17.06 4.62
N TYR A 314 -11.75 -17.60 3.79
CA TYR A 314 -10.95 -16.77 2.89
C TYR A 314 -11.72 -16.43 1.60
N PRO A 315 -11.36 -15.33 0.92
CA PRO A 315 -11.76 -15.06 -0.46
C PRO A 315 -11.50 -16.24 -1.40
N GLY A 316 -12.56 -16.64 -2.12
CA GLY A 316 -12.63 -17.82 -2.97
C GLY A 316 -13.18 -19.10 -2.32
N SER A 317 -13.33 -19.14 -1.00
CA SER A 317 -13.86 -20.32 -0.28
C SER A 317 -15.39 -20.28 -0.12
N LYS A 318 -16.03 -21.46 -0.06
CA LYS A 318 -17.45 -21.61 0.27
C LYS A 318 -17.73 -21.60 1.78
N ALA A 319 -18.83 -20.97 2.17
CA ALA A 319 -19.52 -21.09 3.45
C ALA A 319 -21.00 -21.39 3.20
N GLU A 320 -21.67 -22.01 4.16
CA GLU A 320 -23.09 -22.38 4.10
C GLU A 320 -23.90 -21.48 5.04
N PHE A 321 -24.94 -20.80 4.55
CA PHE A 321 -25.94 -20.14 5.37
C PHE A 321 -27.10 -21.12 5.65
N GLN A 322 -27.35 -21.39 6.92
CA GLN A 322 -28.49 -22.20 7.37
C GLN A 322 -29.61 -21.31 7.90
N GLY A 323 -30.87 -21.72 7.70
CA GLY A 323 -32.02 -20.98 8.23
C GLY A 323 -33.35 -21.31 7.57
N LEU A 324 -34.07 -20.27 7.18
CA LEU A 324 -35.34 -20.31 6.44
C LEU A 324 -35.27 -19.27 5.31
N PHE A 325 -35.15 -19.74 4.08
CA PHE A 325 -34.99 -18.94 2.86
C PHE A 325 -36.20 -19.16 1.94
N ALA A 326 -37.24 -18.36 2.15
CA ALA A 326 -38.54 -18.51 1.49
C ALA A 326 -38.54 -18.15 -0.01
N TYR A 327 -37.40 -17.71 -0.57
CA TYR A 327 -37.25 -17.20 -1.93
C TYR A 327 -35.98 -17.76 -2.57
N LYS A 328 -36.03 -18.05 -3.87
CA LYS A 328 -34.83 -18.41 -4.66
C LYS A 328 -34.02 -17.19 -5.07
N ASP A 329 -34.71 -16.08 -5.33
CA ASP A 329 -34.15 -14.80 -5.73
C ASP A 329 -33.81 -13.97 -4.48
N VAL A 330 -32.59 -14.11 -3.98
CA VAL A 330 -32.14 -13.47 -2.74
C VAL A 330 -30.97 -12.54 -2.96
N HIS A 331 -30.95 -11.48 -2.17
CA HIS A 331 -29.81 -10.59 -1.99
C HIS A 331 -29.20 -10.89 -0.62
N LEU A 332 -27.93 -11.31 -0.61
CA LEU A 332 -27.07 -11.36 0.55
C LEU A 332 -26.42 -9.98 0.72
N ILE A 333 -26.77 -9.30 1.80
CA ILE A 333 -26.22 -8.00 2.19
C ILE A 333 -25.03 -8.26 3.11
N MET A 334 -23.92 -7.56 2.89
CA MET A 334 -22.74 -7.58 3.76
C MET A 334 -22.34 -6.16 4.15
N GLU A 335 -22.36 -5.86 5.45
CA GLU A 335 -21.94 -4.58 6.02
C GLU A 335 -20.66 -4.77 6.84
N ARG A 336 -19.66 -3.93 6.59
CA ARG A 336 -18.35 -4.02 7.26
C ARG A 336 -18.40 -3.38 8.65
N LEU A 337 -17.84 -4.06 9.65
CA LEU A 337 -17.94 -3.70 11.07
C LEU A 337 -16.65 -3.12 11.66
N ASP A 338 -15.49 -3.33 11.01
CA ASP A 338 -14.18 -2.97 11.56
C ASP A 338 -13.52 -1.73 10.95
N GLU A 339 -14.15 -1.08 9.97
CA GLU A 339 -13.63 0.14 9.35
C GLU A 339 -14.79 1.02 8.83
N GLU A 340 -14.95 2.21 9.40
CA GLU A 340 -16.02 3.14 9.00
C GLU A 340 -15.76 3.73 7.60
N GLY A 341 -16.82 3.87 6.80
CA GLY A 341 -16.78 4.60 5.53
C GLY A 341 -16.47 3.76 4.28
N TYR A 342 -16.19 2.46 4.43
CA TYR A 342 -16.12 1.54 3.29
C TYR A 342 -17.53 1.20 2.75
N ASP A 343 -17.56 0.70 1.52
CA ASP A 343 -18.78 0.23 0.88
C ASP A 343 -19.32 -1.04 1.56
N ASN A 344 -20.64 -1.04 1.77
CA ASN A 344 -21.39 -2.27 2.03
C ASN A 344 -21.71 -2.94 0.69
N PHE A 345 -21.68 -4.27 0.66
CA PHE A 345 -21.86 -5.07 -0.54
C PHE A 345 -23.28 -5.67 -0.56
N THR A 346 -23.81 -5.87 -1.76
CA THR A 346 -24.93 -6.80 -1.99
C THR A 346 -24.49 -7.80 -3.04
N LEU A 347 -24.81 -9.07 -2.80
CA LEU A 347 -24.50 -10.21 -3.65
C LEU A 347 -25.81 -10.94 -3.98
N THR A 348 -26.06 -11.22 -5.26
CA THR A 348 -27.37 -11.66 -5.77
C THR A 348 -27.34 -13.11 -6.25
N SER A 349 -28.29 -13.94 -5.81
CA SER A 349 -28.32 -15.39 -6.11
C SER A 349 -28.60 -15.78 -7.56
N ASN A 350 -28.67 -14.80 -8.46
CA ASN A 350 -28.89 -14.97 -9.90
C ASN A 350 -27.73 -14.38 -10.75
N ASP A 351 -26.69 -13.78 -10.15
CA ASP A 351 -25.44 -13.44 -10.86
C ASP A 351 -24.33 -14.44 -10.46
N PRO A 352 -23.85 -15.31 -11.37
CA PRO A 352 -22.76 -16.25 -11.10
C PRO A 352 -21.44 -15.61 -10.61
N LYS A 353 -21.27 -14.29 -10.73
CA LYS A 353 -20.11 -13.56 -10.20
C LYS A 353 -20.21 -13.24 -8.70
N ASP A 354 -21.44 -13.12 -8.19
CA ASP A 354 -21.71 -12.77 -6.79
C ASP A 354 -21.58 -13.98 -5.85
N GLY A 355 -21.55 -15.20 -6.41
CA GLY A 355 -21.17 -16.42 -5.69
C GLY A 355 -22.18 -16.94 -4.67
N VAL A 356 -23.42 -16.43 -4.67
CA VAL A 356 -24.52 -16.89 -3.81
C VAL A 356 -25.37 -17.90 -4.58
N ASP A 357 -25.52 -19.12 -4.08
CA ASP A 357 -26.34 -20.17 -4.70
C ASP A 357 -27.54 -20.49 -3.77
N TRP A 358 -28.78 -20.48 -4.30
CA TRP A 358 -29.92 -21.04 -3.55
C TRP A 358 -29.91 -22.57 -3.65
N VAL A 359 -29.76 -23.25 -2.52
CA VAL A 359 -29.71 -24.73 -2.47
C VAL A 359 -31.08 -25.28 -2.08
N SER A 360 -31.69 -24.76 -1.01
CA SER A 360 -32.97 -25.23 -0.51
C SER A 360 -33.72 -24.15 0.30
N ALA A 361 -34.94 -24.46 0.73
CA ALA A 361 -35.70 -23.58 1.62
C ALA A 361 -35.03 -23.39 3.01
N THR A 362 -33.96 -24.12 3.33
CA THR A 362 -33.21 -24.01 4.60
C THR A 362 -31.71 -23.76 4.41
N GLN A 363 -31.21 -23.69 3.17
CA GLN A 363 -29.78 -23.52 2.86
C GLN A 363 -29.54 -22.57 1.67
N LEU A 364 -28.58 -21.65 1.85
CA LEU A 364 -27.88 -20.96 0.76
C LEU A 364 -26.40 -21.30 0.83
N ASP A 365 -25.79 -21.53 -0.31
CA ASP A 365 -24.34 -21.61 -0.45
C ASP A 365 -23.78 -20.20 -0.75
N PHE A 366 -22.60 -19.89 -0.23
CA PHE A 366 -21.95 -18.59 -0.42
C PHE A 366 -20.44 -18.75 -0.66
N THR A 367 -19.99 -18.36 -1.84
CA THR A 367 -18.57 -18.27 -2.20
C THR A 367 -18.09 -16.84 -1.96
N VAL A 368 -17.12 -16.65 -1.06
CA VAL A 368 -16.61 -15.31 -0.73
C VAL A 368 -15.93 -14.67 -1.97
N PRO A 369 -16.37 -13.50 -2.47
CA PRO A 369 -15.80 -12.90 -3.68
C PRO A 369 -14.31 -12.55 -3.52
N GLN A 370 -13.51 -12.68 -4.59
CA GLN A 370 -12.09 -12.23 -4.59
C GLN A 370 -11.92 -10.71 -4.61
N SER A 371 -13.03 -9.95 -4.65
CA SER A 371 -13.08 -8.48 -4.63
C SER A 371 -13.42 -7.90 -3.25
N ILE A 372 -13.81 -8.71 -2.27
CA ILE A 372 -14.23 -8.21 -0.97
C ILE A 372 -13.01 -7.96 -0.05
N PRO A 373 -12.91 -6.81 0.62
CA PRO A 373 -11.85 -6.58 1.61
C PRO A 373 -11.87 -7.62 2.75
N PRO A 374 -10.71 -8.04 3.27
CA PRO A 374 -10.64 -8.77 4.52
C PRO A 374 -11.17 -7.94 5.70
N GLY A 375 -11.86 -8.59 6.63
CA GLY A 375 -12.42 -7.92 7.80
C GLY A 375 -13.60 -8.63 8.43
N LYS A 376 -14.15 -8.00 9.47
CA LYS A 376 -15.38 -8.40 10.15
C LYS A 376 -16.58 -7.79 9.46
N TYR A 377 -17.57 -8.62 9.17
CA TYR A 377 -18.83 -8.24 8.55
C TYR A 377 -20.02 -8.69 9.40
N ARG A 378 -21.15 -8.00 9.27
CA ARG A 378 -22.47 -8.60 9.49
C ARG A 378 -23.12 -8.86 8.14
N THR A 379 -23.85 -9.96 8.06
CA THR A 379 -24.51 -10.43 6.85
C THR A 379 -25.98 -10.73 7.10
N ALA A 380 -26.84 -10.40 6.14
CA ALA A 380 -28.28 -10.63 6.22
C ALA A 380 -28.86 -10.93 4.82
N VAL A 381 -29.98 -11.64 4.77
CA VAL A 381 -30.61 -12.08 3.53
C VAL A 381 -32.00 -11.47 3.40
N ARG A 382 -32.36 -11.06 2.18
CA ARG A 382 -33.72 -10.63 1.80
C ARG A 382 -34.05 -11.10 0.39
N LYS A 383 -35.32 -11.03 0.00
CA LYS A 383 -35.73 -11.21 -1.40
C LYS A 383 -35.14 -10.09 -2.27
N SER A 384 -34.78 -10.41 -3.52
CA SER A 384 -34.29 -9.45 -4.50
C SER A 384 -35.28 -8.29 -4.72
N THR A 385 -36.53 -8.62 -5.09
CA THR A 385 -37.61 -7.69 -5.52
C THR A 385 -38.25 -6.85 -4.40
N GLY A 386 -37.55 -6.63 -3.29
CA GLY A 386 -38.15 -6.09 -2.07
C GLY A 386 -38.69 -7.19 -1.16
N GLY A 387 -38.53 -6.99 0.15
CA GLY A 387 -39.00 -7.86 1.22
C GLY A 387 -38.32 -7.48 2.53
N LYS A 388 -38.89 -7.93 3.65
CA LYS A 388 -38.29 -7.72 4.98
C LYS A 388 -36.93 -8.42 5.07
N ARG A 389 -35.94 -7.76 5.66
CA ARG A 389 -34.62 -8.36 5.90
C ARG A 389 -34.65 -9.42 7.01
N SER A 390 -33.79 -10.43 6.90
CA SER A 390 -33.52 -11.37 7.98
C SER A 390 -32.87 -10.69 9.19
N ASN A 391 -32.74 -11.45 10.28
CA ASN A 391 -31.73 -11.12 11.29
C ASN A 391 -30.33 -11.06 10.65
N TRP A 392 -29.48 -10.19 11.20
CA TRP A 392 -28.05 -10.20 10.93
C TRP A 392 -27.37 -11.40 11.61
N VAL A 393 -26.32 -11.93 10.98
CA VAL A 393 -25.32 -12.82 11.59
C VAL A 393 -23.92 -12.29 11.30
N ASN A 394 -22.95 -12.56 12.18
CA ASN A 394 -21.57 -12.12 11.98
C ASN A 394 -20.80 -13.10 11.08
N PHE A 395 -19.95 -12.56 10.22
CA PHE A 395 -19.07 -13.33 9.33
C PHE A 395 -17.70 -12.64 9.23
N THR A 396 -16.63 -13.42 9.05
CA THR A 396 -15.26 -12.87 8.91
C THR A 396 -14.64 -13.27 7.58
N VAL A 397 -14.32 -12.29 6.74
CA VAL A 397 -13.45 -12.49 5.58
C VAL A 397 -12.02 -12.52 6.10
N LYS A 398 -11.40 -13.70 6.10
CA LYS A 398 -10.01 -13.88 6.51
C LYS A 398 -9.06 -13.25 5.50
N ALA A 399 -8.03 -12.55 5.98
CA ALA A 399 -6.98 -12.00 5.13
C ALA A 399 -6.05 -13.12 4.65
N PRO A 400 -5.86 -13.33 3.33
CA PRO A 400 -4.84 -14.25 2.86
C PRO A 400 -3.46 -13.81 3.35
N GLN A 401 -2.59 -14.78 3.62
CA GLN A 401 -1.20 -14.51 3.94
C GLN A 401 -0.38 -14.46 2.66
N TYR A 402 0.67 -13.66 2.65
CA TYR A 402 1.58 -13.51 1.52
C TYR A 402 3.04 -13.65 1.96
N GLN A 403 3.88 -13.97 0.99
CA GLN A 403 5.33 -14.00 1.11
C GLN A 403 5.89 -13.34 -0.16
N VAL A 404 6.95 -12.52 -0.05
CA VAL A 404 7.60 -11.90 -1.22
C VAL A 404 9.02 -12.43 -1.32
N LYS A 405 9.38 -12.90 -2.52
CA LYS A 405 10.72 -13.39 -2.84
C LYS A 405 11.30 -12.70 -4.06
N PHE A 406 12.47 -12.12 -3.93
CA PHE A 406 13.30 -11.72 -5.06
C PHE A 406 14.08 -12.95 -5.56
N THR A 407 14.21 -13.13 -6.87
CA THR A 407 14.74 -14.39 -7.45
C THR A 407 16.04 -14.17 -8.22
N LYS A 408 16.08 -13.18 -9.12
CA LYS A 408 17.27 -12.77 -9.87
C LYS A 408 17.19 -11.30 -10.28
N ALA A 409 18.33 -10.70 -10.59
CA ALA A 409 18.42 -9.53 -11.45
C ALA A 409 18.82 -9.96 -12.87
N HIS A 410 18.43 -9.16 -13.87
CA HIS A 410 18.98 -9.21 -15.23
C HIS A 410 19.60 -7.84 -15.56
N CYS A 411 20.88 -7.79 -15.92
CA CYS A 411 21.52 -6.60 -16.45
C CYS A 411 21.13 -6.47 -17.92
N ILE A 412 20.52 -5.36 -18.32
CA ILE A 412 20.15 -5.09 -19.72
C ILE A 412 21.30 -4.39 -20.45
N ASP A 413 22.00 -3.52 -19.74
CA ASP A 413 22.99 -2.56 -20.23
C ASP A 413 23.74 -2.02 -19.00
N GLU A 414 25.05 -2.22 -18.92
CA GLU A 414 25.92 -1.78 -17.81
C GLU A 414 26.30 -0.29 -17.94
N SER A 415 26.33 0.23 -19.18
CA SER A 415 26.58 1.63 -19.55
C SER A 415 28.03 2.15 -19.38
N ASP A 416 28.89 1.71 -20.32
CA ASP A 416 30.29 2.13 -20.55
C ASP A 416 31.20 1.92 -19.31
N PRO A 417 31.46 0.66 -18.89
CA PRO A 417 32.13 0.32 -17.64
C PRO A 417 33.55 0.91 -17.51
N GLU A 418 33.90 1.44 -16.33
CA GLU A 418 35.19 2.10 -16.05
C GLU A 418 36.35 1.11 -15.82
N GLY A 419 36.43 0.04 -16.62
CA GLY A 419 37.54 -0.93 -16.58
C GLY A 419 37.40 -2.04 -15.52
N GLY A 420 36.20 -2.20 -14.95
CA GLY A 420 35.76 -3.36 -14.17
C GLY A 420 34.41 -3.87 -14.68
N SER A 421 33.68 -4.61 -13.84
CA SER A 421 32.22 -4.78 -13.96
C SER A 421 31.57 -4.06 -12.77
N ASP A 422 30.37 -3.52 -12.95
CA ASP A 422 29.65 -2.70 -11.95
C ASP A 422 29.29 -3.50 -10.65
N GLU A 423 29.10 -2.79 -9.53
CA GLU A 423 28.77 -3.36 -8.23
C GLU A 423 27.29 -3.11 -7.85
N LEU A 424 26.37 -3.92 -8.40
CA LEU A 424 24.95 -3.76 -8.11
C LEU A 424 24.62 -4.11 -6.64
N THR A 425 24.32 -3.08 -5.84
CA THR A 425 23.54 -3.21 -4.60
C THR A 425 22.06 -2.92 -4.89
N THR A 426 21.17 -3.72 -4.28
CA THR A 426 19.71 -3.50 -4.36
C THR A 426 19.07 -3.39 -2.99
N MET A 427 18.05 -2.54 -2.90
CA MET A 427 17.29 -2.22 -1.70
C MET A 427 15.81 -2.57 -1.89
N TRP A 428 15.24 -3.31 -0.96
CA TRP A 428 13.82 -3.69 -0.95
C TRP A 428 13.15 -3.13 0.29
N PHE A 429 12.12 -2.30 0.16
CA PHE A 429 11.27 -1.89 1.27
C PHE A 429 9.86 -2.47 1.06
N ILE A 430 9.28 -3.08 2.08
CA ILE A 430 7.93 -3.63 2.04
C ILE A 430 7.14 -3.14 3.26
N ASP A 431 6.09 -2.36 3.04
CA ASP A 431 5.06 -2.04 4.05
C ASP A 431 3.76 -2.79 3.72
N ILE A 432 3.06 -3.24 4.76
CA ILE A 432 1.77 -3.91 4.68
C ILE A 432 0.81 -3.32 5.69
N ASP A 433 -0.38 -2.96 5.23
CA ASP A 433 -1.51 -2.43 6.00
C ASP A 433 -1.22 -1.17 6.84
N LEU A 434 -0.12 -0.45 6.57
CA LEU A 434 0.43 0.61 7.43
C LEU A 434 0.93 0.04 8.78
N GLY A 435 1.38 -1.20 8.75
CA GLY A 435 1.99 -1.96 9.83
C GLY A 435 3.41 -1.49 10.13
N TYR A 436 3.56 -0.20 10.39
CA TYR A 436 4.80 0.57 10.60
C TYR A 436 5.86 -0.04 11.54
N LYS A 437 5.53 -1.06 12.33
CA LYS A 437 6.47 -1.78 13.19
C LYS A 437 7.30 -2.83 12.46
N ASP A 438 6.92 -3.15 11.22
CA ASP A 438 7.34 -4.35 10.49
C ASP A 438 7.94 -4.05 9.12
N GLU A 439 8.04 -2.76 8.77
CA GLU A 439 8.91 -2.27 7.69
C GLU A 439 10.32 -2.84 7.87
N ARG A 440 10.82 -3.54 6.87
CA ARG A 440 12.21 -4.03 6.85
C ARG A 440 12.82 -3.82 5.49
N MET A 441 14.11 -3.52 5.51
CA MET A 441 14.93 -3.37 4.32
C MET A 441 16.00 -4.44 4.25
N ALA A 442 16.03 -5.15 3.12
CA ALA A 442 17.11 -6.05 2.77
C ALA A 442 18.05 -5.33 1.79
N PHE A 443 19.17 -4.83 2.31
CA PHE A 443 20.44 -4.80 1.57
C PHE A 443 21.18 -6.09 1.92
N ASN A 444 21.85 -6.72 0.98
CA ASN A 444 22.54 -7.97 1.27
C ASN A 444 23.56 -8.30 0.16
N GLU A 445 24.76 -7.77 0.37
CA GLU A 445 25.99 -7.94 -0.43
C GLU A 445 25.90 -7.49 -1.90
N ASP A 446 27.00 -6.96 -2.39
CA ASP A 446 27.12 -6.47 -3.77
C ASP A 446 27.23 -7.64 -4.76
N TYR A 447 26.64 -7.46 -5.94
CA TYR A 447 26.59 -8.47 -7.00
C TYR A 447 27.57 -8.13 -8.12
N TYR A 448 28.84 -8.46 -7.85
CA TYR A 448 29.97 -8.35 -8.78
C TYR A 448 29.78 -9.09 -10.11
N SER A 449 30.48 -8.64 -11.16
CA SER A 449 30.54 -9.28 -12.48
C SER A 449 29.18 -9.34 -13.18
N PHE A 450 28.50 -8.20 -13.27
CA PHE A 450 27.14 -8.10 -13.77
C PHE A 450 27.01 -7.43 -15.16
N ASP A 451 27.87 -7.88 -16.07
CA ASP A 451 28.03 -7.42 -17.46
C ASP A 451 26.70 -7.40 -18.28
N ASP A 452 26.68 -6.65 -19.39
CA ASP A 452 25.59 -6.58 -20.38
C ASP A 452 24.86 -7.93 -20.66
N ASN A 453 23.54 -7.95 -20.51
CA ASN A 453 22.65 -9.12 -20.78
C ASN A 453 22.91 -10.35 -19.90
N SER A 454 23.59 -10.20 -18.76
CA SER A 454 23.78 -11.26 -17.77
C SER A 454 22.61 -11.38 -16.78
N GLU A 455 22.45 -12.58 -16.19
CA GLU A 455 21.49 -12.82 -15.10
C GLU A 455 22.21 -13.34 -13.86
N ILE A 456 21.96 -12.71 -12.70
CA ILE A 456 22.48 -13.16 -11.41
C ILE A 456 21.32 -13.45 -10.46
N PHE A 457 21.32 -14.66 -9.91
CA PHE A 457 20.37 -15.06 -8.88
C PHE A 457 20.73 -14.43 -7.53
N TYR A 458 19.75 -13.85 -6.85
CA TYR A 458 19.95 -13.38 -5.47
C TYR A 458 20.34 -14.56 -4.58
N LYS A 459 21.33 -14.40 -3.70
CA LYS A 459 21.81 -15.47 -2.80
C LYS A 459 20.65 -15.89 -1.87
N SER A 460 20.57 -17.14 -1.41
CA SER A 460 19.36 -17.67 -0.78
C SER A 460 18.86 -16.91 0.47
N ALA A 461 19.78 -16.35 1.28
CA ALA A 461 19.43 -15.49 2.42
C ALA A 461 18.86 -14.11 2.02
N HIS A 462 19.00 -13.76 0.74
CA HIS A 462 18.67 -12.45 0.16
C HIS A 462 17.37 -12.54 -0.66
N GLN A 463 16.96 -13.76 -1.04
CA GLN A 463 15.72 -14.03 -1.78
C GLN A 463 14.48 -13.75 -0.93
N GLN A 464 14.43 -14.23 0.32
CA GLN A 464 13.26 -14.02 1.20
C GLN A 464 13.35 -12.65 1.90
N VAL A 465 12.68 -11.66 1.33
CA VAL A 465 12.58 -10.31 1.89
C VAL A 465 11.37 -10.12 2.81
N PHE A 466 10.32 -10.94 2.65
CA PHE A 466 9.10 -10.84 3.46
C PHE A 466 8.40 -12.19 3.66
N PRO A 467 8.10 -12.61 4.90
CA PRO A 467 8.61 -12.04 6.16
C PRO A 467 10.12 -12.31 6.32
N TYR A 468 10.81 -11.48 7.12
CA TYR A 468 12.26 -11.54 7.33
C TYR A 468 12.64 -12.03 8.75
N ASP A 469 11.70 -12.04 9.67
CA ASP A 469 11.85 -12.44 11.09
C ASP A 469 11.81 -13.96 11.32
N GLY A 470 11.79 -14.76 10.24
CA GLY A 470 11.65 -16.21 10.29
C GLY A 470 10.21 -16.70 10.17
N GLU A 471 9.20 -15.82 10.18
CA GLU A 471 7.86 -16.22 9.73
C GLU A 471 7.88 -16.53 8.22
N ILE A 472 7.07 -17.51 7.81
CA ILE A 472 7.02 -17.95 6.41
C ILE A 472 6.07 -17.06 5.59
N THR A 473 5.02 -16.52 6.22
CA THR A 473 3.88 -15.87 5.55
C THR A 473 3.19 -14.88 6.49
N ARG A 474 2.66 -13.75 5.99
CA ARG A 474 1.92 -12.79 6.84
C ARG A 474 0.72 -12.16 6.12
N GLU A 475 -0.34 -11.87 6.88
CA GLU A 475 -1.62 -11.37 6.37
C GLU A 475 -1.52 -9.99 5.69
N VAL A 476 -2.35 -9.75 4.66
CA VAL A 476 -2.59 -8.43 4.07
C VAL A 476 -4.10 -8.13 4.07
N ARG A 477 -4.51 -7.09 4.80
CA ARG A 477 -5.91 -6.71 5.09
C ARG A 477 -6.38 -5.47 4.32
N ARG A 478 -5.47 -4.59 3.93
CA ARG A 478 -5.71 -3.33 3.20
C ARG A 478 -4.83 -3.23 1.97
N HIS A 479 -3.51 -3.36 2.10
CA HIS A 479 -2.57 -3.23 0.98
C HIS A 479 -1.17 -3.75 1.31
N MET A 480 -0.37 -4.00 0.26
CA MET A 480 1.07 -4.21 0.31
C MET A 480 1.74 -3.22 -0.63
N VAL A 481 2.80 -2.56 -0.18
CA VAL A 481 3.61 -1.60 -0.96
C VAL A 481 5.04 -2.13 -1.05
N ILE A 482 5.49 -2.50 -2.26
CA ILE A 482 6.88 -2.94 -2.52
C ILE A 482 7.63 -1.79 -3.21
N LEU A 483 8.56 -1.15 -2.49
CA LEU A 483 9.47 -0.11 -2.98
C LEU A 483 10.84 -0.69 -3.30
N THR A 484 11.59 -0.06 -4.20
CA THR A 484 12.88 -0.57 -4.67
C THR A 484 13.85 0.53 -5.09
N ALA A 485 15.12 0.38 -4.72
CA ALA A 485 16.23 1.13 -5.30
C ALA A 485 17.40 0.22 -5.68
N ALA A 486 18.17 0.63 -6.70
CA ALA A 486 19.49 0.11 -7.01
C ALA A 486 20.54 1.22 -6.89
N MET A 487 21.74 0.83 -6.52
CA MET A 487 22.91 1.67 -6.31
C MET A 487 24.17 0.93 -6.79
N ASP A 488 25.13 1.68 -7.30
CA ASP A 488 26.47 1.23 -7.71
C ASP A 488 27.49 1.76 -6.68
N TRP A 489 28.13 0.88 -5.90
CA TRP A 489 28.79 1.27 -4.64
C TRP A 489 30.29 1.59 -4.77
N ASP A 490 30.62 2.68 -5.48
CA ASP A 490 31.99 3.22 -5.58
C ASP A 490 32.69 3.45 -4.21
N SER A 491 31.95 3.99 -3.24
CA SER A 491 32.53 4.49 -1.97
C SER A 491 31.47 4.85 -0.92
N GLY A 492 31.94 5.04 0.33
CA GLY A 492 31.13 5.51 1.46
C GLY A 492 30.75 4.41 2.46
N ASP A 493 30.04 4.79 3.54
CA ASP A 493 29.44 3.83 4.47
C ASP A 493 28.05 3.41 3.98
N ILE A 494 27.93 2.13 3.59
CA ILE A 494 26.68 1.57 3.08
C ILE A 494 25.62 1.43 4.17
N GLU A 495 25.98 1.13 5.43
CA GLU A 495 25.06 0.94 6.56
C GLU A 495 24.33 2.23 6.96
N ASP A 496 25.05 3.35 7.01
CA ASP A 496 24.44 4.66 7.28
C ASP A 496 23.46 5.09 6.17
N ALA A 497 23.79 4.80 4.90
CA ALA A 497 22.89 5.04 3.79
C ALA A 497 21.59 4.22 3.88
N LYS A 498 21.65 2.96 4.37
CA LYS A 498 20.46 2.12 4.57
C LYS A 498 19.50 2.78 5.54
N GLU A 499 19.99 3.21 6.69
CA GLU A 499 19.16 3.73 7.79
C GLU A 499 18.51 5.06 7.42
N VAL A 500 19.25 5.95 6.75
CA VAL A 500 18.72 7.23 6.28
C VAL A 500 17.63 7.00 5.23
N LEU A 501 17.85 6.13 4.23
CA LEU A 501 16.82 5.81 3.24
C LEU A 501 15.64 5.04 3.81
N SER A 502 15.86 4.18 4.81
CA SER A 502 14.79 3.50 5.54
C SER A 502 13.85 4.50 6.19
N ALA A 503 14.39 5.44 6.99
CA ALA A 503 13.60 6.49 7.63
C ALA A 503 12.84 7.39 6.64
N ILE A 504 13.36 7.54 5.42
CA ILE A 504 12.78 8.36 4.37
C ILE A 504 11.66 7.64 3.63
N GLY A 505 11.83 6.36 3.28
CA GLY A 505 10.74 5.52 2.76
C GLY A 505 9.62 5.39 3.80
N SER A 506 10.00 5.03 5.02
CA SER A 506 9.16 4.95 6.22
C SER A 506 8.31 6.21 6.44
N ALA A 507 8.94 7.40 6.50
CA ALA A 507 8.23 8.66 6.66
C ALA A 507 7.34 8.99 5.45
N SER A 508 7.78 8.68 4.23
CA SER A 508 7.02 9.00 3.01
C SER A 508 5.77 8.15 2.85
N VAL A 509 5.85 6.84 3.14
CA VAL A 509 4.67 5.95 3.22
C VAL A 509 3.76 6.39 4.37
N ALA A 510 4.32 6.71 5.55
CA ALA A 510 3.54 7.15 6.70
C ALA A 510 2.82 8.49 6.49
N ILE A 511 3.39 9.42 5.72
CA ILE A 511 2.69 10.62 5.27
C ILE A 511 1.62 10.23 4.23
N GLY A 512 1.99 9.41 3.24
CA GLY A 512 1.11 9.04 2.11
C GLY A 512 -0.15 8.30 2.52
N SER A 513 -0.09 7.55 3.62
CA SER A 513 -1.23 6.84 4.18
C SER A 513 -2.41 7.72 4.56
N ALA A 514 -2.15 8.96 5.01
CA ALA A 514 -3.17 9.87 5.51
C ALA A 514 -4.17 10.32 4.43
N PHE A 515 -3.80 10.13 3.16
CA PHE A 515 -4.58 10.50 1.98
C PHE A 515 -5.54 9.38 1.55
N GLY A 516 -5.59 8.26 2.27
CA GLY A 516 -6.57 7.19 2.09
C GLY A 516 -6.17 6.15 1.03
N PRO A 517 -7.13 5.54 0.30
CA PRO A 517 -6.89 4.39 -0.58
C PRO A 517 -6.16 4.70 -1.89
N ILE A 518 -5.32 5.76 -1.93
CA ILE A 518 -4.51 6.18 -3.09
C ILE A 518 -3.27 5.25 -3.26
N GLY A 519 -3.32 3.99 -2.82
CA GLY A 519 -2.14 3.13 -2.65
C GLY A 519 -1.21 3.08 -3.87
N ALA A 520 -1.76 2.84 -5.06
CA ALA A 520 -1.01 2.82 -6.32
C ALA A 520 -0.21 4.11 -6.59
N ALA A 521 -0.82 5.27 -6.37
CA ALA A 521 -0.17 6.55 -6.66
C ALA A 521 0.63 7.12 -5.48
N VAL A 522 0.33 6.73 -4.23
CA VAL A 522 1.27 6.86 -3.10
C VAL A 522 2.55 6.10 -3.44
N GLY A 523 2.45 4.89 -3.99
CA GLY A 523 3.59 4.10 -4.43
C GLY A 523 4.48 4.81 -5.46
N ALA A 524 3.88 5.35 -6.52
CA ALA A 524 4.60 6.13 -7.53
C ALA A 524 5.28 7.39 -6.94
N VAL A 525 4.58 8.13 -6.07
CA VAL A 525 5.10 9.38 -5.51
C VAL A 525 6.16 9.14 -4.43
N VAL A 526 6.06 8.09 -3.61
CA VAL A 526 7.12 7.70 -2.66
C VAL A 526 8.37 7.21 -3.38
N ALA A 527 8.23 6.46 -4.48
CA ALA A 527 9.39 6.13 -5.32
C ALA A 527 10.08 7.39 -5.86
N GLY A 528 9.32 8.41 -6.29
CA GLY A 528 9.88 9.72 -6.64
C GLY A 528 10.62 10.41 -5.49
N VAL A 529 10.20 10.23 -4.23
CA VAL A 529 10.97 10.69 -3.06
C VAL A 529 12.28 9.92 -2.94
N LEU A 530 12.26 8.58 -3.04
CA LEU A 530 13.49 7.78 -2.99
C LEU A 530 14.46 8.10 -4.13
N THR A 531 13.97 8.37 -5.35
CA THR A 531 14.81 8.83 -6.48
C THR A 531 15.46 10.18 -6.18
N ILE A 532 14.67 11.19 -5.81
CA ILE A 532 15.19 12.55 -5.55
C ILE A 532 16.12 12.56 -4.34
N VAL A 533 15.78 11.83 -3.27
CA VAL A 533 16.52 11.88 -2.01
C VAL A 533 17.70 10.91 -1.97
N GLY A 534 17.60 9.74 -2.62
CA GLY A 534 18.75 8.87 -2.86
C GLY A 534 19.85 9.62 -3.63
N ALA A 535 19.48 10.39 -4.68
CA ALA A 535 20.44 11.24 -5.39
C ALA A 535 21.07 12.35 -4.50
N ILE A 536 20.40 12.80 -3.44
CA ILE A 536 20.97 13.72 -2.43
C ILE A 536 21.89 13.00 -1.44
N ILE A 537 21.78 11.68 -1.29
CA ILE A 537 22.62 10.84 -0.43
C ILE A 537 23.87 10.36 -1.18
N THR A 538 23.76 10.00 -2.47
CA THR A 538 24.89 9.88 -3.42
C THR A 538 25.83 11.10 -3.33
N ILE A 539 25.25 12.30 -3.27
CA ILE A 539 25.97 13.58 -3.13
C ILE A 539 26.84 13.69 -1.86
N TRP A 540 26.75 12.76 -0.88
CA TRP A 540 27.59 12.75 0.32
C TRP A 540 28.96 12.07 0.10
N GLY A 541 29.22 11.49 -1.08
CA GLY A 541 30.32 10.53 -1.27
C GLY A 541 29.91 9.11 -0.86
N GLY A 542 28.64 8.78 -1.13
CA GLY A 542 28.11 7.41 -1.15
C GLY A 542 27.82 6.99 -2.61
N ALA A 543 27.50 5.72 -2.83
CA ALA A 543 27.15 5.13 -4.13
C ALA A 543 26.42 6.03 -5.13
N ASP A 544 26.77 5.91 -6.42
CA ASP A 544 25.96 6.47 -7.49
C ASP A 544 24.65 5.69 -7.63
N MET A 545 23.53 6.39 -7.41
CA MET A 545 22.19 5.82 -7.53
C MET A 545 21.91 5.41 -8.99
N ILE A 546 22.04 4.12 -9.31
CA ILE A 546 21.50 3.50 -10.55
C ILE A 546 20.06 3.98 -10.76
N GLY A 547 19.22 3.90 -9.71
CA GLY A 547 17.92 4.59 -9.61
C GLY A 547 16.89 3.83 -8.78
N ALA A 548 15.68 4.39 -8.59
CA ALA A 548 14.63 3.75 -7.79
C ALA A 548 13.34 3.51 -8.58
N ALA A 549 12.85 2.26 -8.57
CA ALA A 549 11.65 1.85 -9.30
C ALA A 549 10.38 2.25 -8.56
N ALA A 550 9.31 2.50 -9.33
CA ALA A 550 7.97 2.78 -8.81
C ALA A 550 7.52 1.71 -7.81
N ALA A 551 6.87 2.11 -6.70
CA ALA A 551 6.37 1.11 -5.78
C ALA A 551 5.24 0.31 -6.42
N LEU A 552 5.37 -1.01 -6.41
CA LEU A 552 4.26 -1.91 -6.72
C LEU A 552 3.39 -2.03 -5.47
N SER A 553 2.50 -1.05 -5.33
CA SER A 553 1.40 -1.06 -4.36
C SER A 553 0.22 -1.84 -4.93
N HIS A 554 -0.30 -2.77 -4.15
CA HIS A 554 -1.53 -3.51 -4.45
C HIS A 554 -2.48 -3.46 -3.25
N SER A 555 -3.77 -3.18 -3.49
CA SER A 555 -4.79 -3.35 -2.45
C SER A 555 -5.00 -4.85 -2.14
N ALA A 556 -5.54 -5.16 -0.96
CA ALA A 556 -5.82 -6.54 -0.58
C ALA A 556 -6.78 -7.25 -1.58
N PRO A 557 -7.86 -6.61 -2.11
CA PRO A 557 -8.66 -7.16 -3.20
C PRO A 557 -7.89 -7.34 -4.53
N GLU A 558 -6.96 -6.44 -4.89
CA GLU A 558 -6.12 -6.63 -6.09
C GLU A 558 -5.23 -7.87 -5.95
N LEU A 559 -4.53 -8.03 -4.81
CA LEU A 559 -3.71 -9.22 -4.55
C LEU A 559 -4.55 -10.50 -4.59
N GLN A 560 -5.74 -10.49 -3.98
CA GLN A 560 -6.69 -11.61 -4.01
C GLN A 560 -7.10 -11.98 -5.44
N LYS A 561 -7.38 -10.98 -6.29
CA LYS A 561 -7.76 -11.19 -7.69
C LYS A 561 -6.58 -11.66 -8.54
N LEU A 562 -5.40 -11.06 -8.39
CA LEU A 562 -4.19 -11.40 -9.16
C LEU A 562 -3.64 -12.79 -8.80
N THR A 563 -3.83 -13.24 -7.57
CA THR A 563 -3.46 -14.58 -7.08
C THR A 563 -4.64 -15.55 -7.04
N ALA A 564 -5.79 -15.22 -7.64
CA ALA A 564 -6.92 -16.14 -7.73
C ALA A 564 -6.55 -17.30 -8.68
N GLY A 565 -6.55 -18.52 -8.15
CA GLY A 565 -6.14 -19.73 -8.90
C GLY A 565 -4.64 -19.84 -9.21
N LYS A 566 -3.82 -18.85 -8.81
CA LYS A 566 -2.36 -18.87 -8.94
C LYS A 566 -1.71 -18.63 -7.58
N LYS A 567 -1.04 -19.66 -7.04
CA LYS A 567 -0.27 -19.53 -5.79
C LYS A 567 0.90 -18.56 -5.91
N GLU A 568 1.40 -18.35 -7.13
CA GLU A 568 2.58 -17.52 -7.41
C GLU A 568 2.26 -16.44 -8.44
N LEU A 569 2.76 -15.23 -8.20
CA LEU A 569 2.60 -14.06 -9.05
C LEU A 569 3.97 -13.46 -9.33
N HIS A 570 4.61 -13.91 -10.41
CA HIS A 570 5.88 -13.37 -10.87
C HIS A 570 5.71 -11.95 -11.44
N ARG A 571 6.71 -11.11 -11.21
CA ARG A 571 6.79 -9.71 -11.59
C ARG A 571 8.25 -9.33 -11.87
N THR A 572 8.41 -8.25 -12.62
CA THR A 572 9.71 -7.63 -12.91
C THR A 572 9.58 -6.14 -12.63
N LEU A 573 10.53 -5.59 -11.87
CA LEU A 573 10.76 -4.16 -11.72
C LEU A 573 11.78 -3.72 -12.77
N ARG A 574 11.78 -2.43 -13.11
CA ARG A 574 12.78 -1.84 -14.02
C ARG A 574 13.55 -0.75 -13.30
N LEU A 575 14.87 -0.88 -13.28
CA LEU A 575 15.84 0.04 -12.68
C LEU A 575 16.86 0.47 -13.74
N GLY A 576 17.57 1.56 -13.46
CA GLY A 576 18.46 2.19 -14.43
C GLY A 576 17.72 2.97 -15.52
N TRP A 577 18.29 4.11 -15.92
CA TRP A 577 17.48 5.21 -16.48
C TRP A 577 18.21 6.03 -17.57
N SER A 578 19.46 5.70 -17.87
CA SER A 578 20.33 6.48 -18.76
C SER A 578 21.56 5.65 -19.15
N ASP A 579 22.20 6.00 -20.26
CA ASP A 579 23.42 5.38 -20.77
C ASP A 579 24.69 5.83 -19.99
N ASP A 580 24.50 6.26 -18.73
CA ASP A 580 25.52 6.70 -17.76
C ASP A 580 25.37 5.96 -16.41
N SER A 581 24.48 4.97 -16.28
CA SER A 581 23.98 4.51 -14.95
C SER A 581 23.51 3.06 -14.87
N GLY A 582 23.80 2.26 -15.90
CA GLY A 582 23.22 0.94 -16.14
C GLY A 582 21.69 0.92 -16.29
N LYS A 583 21.18 -0.28 -16.59
CA LYS A 583 19.77 -0.67 -16.77
C LYS A 583 19.61 -2.12 -16.28
N TYR A 584 18.72 -2.34 -15.32
CA TYR A 584 18.63 -3.59 -14.56
C TYR A 584 17.17 -3.97 -14.30
N ASP A 585 16.77 -5.21 -14.57
CA ASP A 585 15.40 -5.72 -14.35
C ASP A 585 15.37 -6.76 -13.20
N PRO A 586 15.07 -6.38 -11.94
CA PRO A 586 14.86 -7.33 -10.85
C PRO A 586 13.56 -8.13 -10.98
N HIS A 587 13.68 -9.44 -10.88
CA HIS A 587 12.56 -10.38 -10.85
C HIS A 587 12.17 -10.74 -9.42
N TYR A 588 10.87 -10.76 -9.17
CA TYR A 588 10.31 -11.15 -7.88
C TYR A 588 8.99 -11.90 -8.02
N THR A 589 8.59 -12.57 -6.94
CA THR A 589 7.40 -13.40 -6.87
C THR A 589 6.65 -13.12 -5.59
N ILE A 590 5.36 -12.77 -5.71
CA ILE A 590 4.43 -12.75 -4.59
C ILE A 590 3.78 -14.12 -4.50
N LEU A 591 3.91 -14.78 -3.35
CA LEU A 591 3.32 -16.09 -3.07
C LEU A 591 2.09 -15.91 -2.17
N ARG A 592 0.93 -16.42 -2.60
CA ARG A 592 -0.31 -16.43 -1.81
C ARG A 592 -0.38 -17.71 -0.99
N HIS A 593 -0.42 -17.54 0.33
CA HIS A 593 -0.61 -18.61 1.30
C HIS A 593 -2.01 -18.54 1.90
N GLN A 594 -2.76 -19.63 1.74
CA GLN A 594 -4.06 -19.84 2.35
C GLN A 594 -4.07 -21.23 2.98
N PRO A 595 -4.22 -21.35 4.30
CA PRO A 595 -4.70 -22.58 4.93
C PRO A 595 -6.04 -22.98 4.32
N ASN A 596 -6.19 -24.27 3.96
CA ASN A 596 -7.42 -24.86 3.44
C ASN A 596 -8.55 -24.82 4.50
#